data_AF-A0A9D4BBS9-F1
#
_entry.id   AF-A0A9D4BBS9-F1
#
_cell.length_a   1.000
_cell.length_b   1.000
_cell.length_c   1.000
_cell.angle_alpha   90.00
_cell.angle_beta   90.00
_cell.angle_gamma   90.00
#
_symmetry.space_group_name_H-M   'P 1'
#
loop_
_entity.id
_entity.type
_entity.pdbx_description
1 polymer ?
#
loop_
_entity_poly.entity_id
_entity_poly.type
_entity_poly.pdbx_seq_one_letter_code
_entity_poly.pdbx_strand_id
1 'polypeptide(L)'
;MTAYGAFLHKGSFCRNWFNLLDLLVVSVSLISFGIHSSAISVVKILRVLRVLRPLRAINRAKGLKHVVQCVFVAIRTIGNIMIVTTLLQFMFACIGVQLFKGKFYSCTDEAKHTPEECKGTFIVYKDGDVGHPMVRERIWHNSDFNFDNVLSGMMALFTVSTFEGWPSLLYKAIDANGENLGPIYNYRVEISVFFIVYIIIIAFFMMNIFVGFVIITFRAQGEQEYRNCELDKNQRQCVEYALKAQPLRRYIPKNRHQHRVWAAVNCSAFEYGMFLLILLNTIALAVQHYEQSQPFNYVMDLLNMVFTGLFTVEMVLKIIAFKPR
;
A
#
# COMPACT_ATOMS: atom_id res chain seq x y z
N MET A 1 -6.05 34.24 20.55
CA MET A 1 -4.95 35.08 21.07
C MET A 1 -5.38 35.93 22.27
N THR A 2 -6.61 36.44 22.31
CA THR A 2 -7.15 37.18 23.49
C THR A 2 -7.36 36.30 24.72
N ALA A 3 -7.91 35.08 24.55
CA ALA A 3 -8.14 34.16 25.67
C ALA A 3 -6.87 33.47 26.21
N TYR A 4 -5.93 33.13 25.32
CA TYR A 4 -4.73 32.34 25.65
C TYR A 4 -3.43 33.15 25.57
N GLY A 5 -3.45 34.48 25.44
CA GLY A 5 -2.23 35.26 25.19
C GLY A 5 -1.49 34.89 23.89
N ALA A 6 -0.51 35.72 23.49
CA ALA A 6 0.22 35.53 22.22
C ALA A 6 1.48 34.66 22.38
N PHE A 7 2.47 35.10 23.18
CA PHE A 7 3.81 34.48 23.21
C PHE A 7 4.37 34.18 24.62
N LEU A 8 4.18 35.07 25.61
CA LEU A 8 4.99 35.05 26.84
C LEU A 8 4.70 33.92 27.85
N HIS A 9 3.46 33.45 28.01
CA HIS A 9 3.12 32.53 29.10
C HIS A 9 3.17 31.03 28.72
N LYS A 10 3.37 30.15 29.70
CA LYS A 10 3.26 28.68 29.52
C LYS A 10 1.79 28.31 29.26
N GLY A 11 1.43 28.14 27.99
CA GLY A 11 0.03 27.99 27.54
C GLY A 11 -0.35 28.95 26.42
N SER A 12 0.59 29.83 26.03
CA SER A 12 0.37 30.82 24.97
C SER A 12 -0.01 30.20 23.63
N PHE A 13 -0.86 30.90 22.87
CA PHE A 13 -1.44 30.37 21.63
C PHE A 13 -0.36 29.89 20.64
N CYS A 14 0.72 30.66 20.45
CA CYS A 14 1.78 30.35 19.48
C CYS A 14 2.77 29.28 19.94
N ARG A 15 2.72 28.85 21.21
CA ARG A 15 3.61 27.80 21.74
C ARG A 15 3.09 26.39 21.49
N ASN A 16 1.81 26.24 21.15
CA ASN A 16 1.24 24.96 20.73
C ASN A 16 1.39 24.79 19.20
N TRP A 17 2.05 23.71 18.77
CA TRP A 17 2.35 23.43 17.36
C TRP A 17 1.08 23.36 16.47
N PHE A 18 -0.03 22.85 17.01
CA PHE A 18 -1.30 22.77 16.27
C PHE A 18 -1.96 24.14 16.08
N ASN A 19 -1.84 25.03 17.07
CA ASN A 19 -2.37 26.39 16.99
C ASN A 19 -1.52 27.28 16.07
N LEU A 20 -0.21 27.00 15.99
CA LEU A 20 0.69 27.65 15.04
C LEU A 20 0.36 27.28 13.59
N LEU A 21 -0.01 26.01 13.33
CA LEU A 21 -0.52 25.58 12.02
C LEU A 21 -1.81 26.34 11.65
N ASP A 22 -2.75 26.46 12.59
CA ASP A 22 -3.99 27.23 12.39
C ASP A 22 -3.71 28.70 12.05
N LEU A 23 -2.76 29.32 12.75
CA LEU A 23 -2.30 30.69 12.45
C LEU A 23 -1.71 30.78 11.04
N LEU A 24 -0.80 29.88 10.69
CA LEU A 24 -0.14 29.85 9.38
C LEU A 24 -1.16 29.75 8.24
N VAL A 25 -2.14 28.84 8.35
CA VAL A 25 -3.16 28.64 7.33
C VAL A 25 -4.02 29.89 7.12
N VAL A 26 -4.39 30.58 8.21
CA VAL A 26 -5.16 31.83 8.13
C VAL A 26 -4.31 32.95 7.53
N SER A 27 -3.05 33.11 7.95
CA SER A 27 -2.11 34.09 7.41
C SER A 27 -1.88 33.91 5.90
N VAL A 28 -1.59 32.69 5.45
CA VAL A 28 -1.43 32.37 4.01
C VAL A 28 -2.70 32.68 3.22
N SER A 29 -3.87 32.41 3.80
CA SER A 29 -5.15 32.69 3.15
C SER A 29 -5.41 34.18 2.95
N LEU A 30 -5.08 35.00 3.95
CA LEU A 30 -5.18 36.47 3.93
C LEU A 30 -4.19 37.09 2.94
N ILE A 31 -2.91 36.69 2.98
CA ILE A 31 -1.88 37.20 2.06
C ILE A 31 -2.27 36.90 0.61
N SER A 32 -2.76 35.69 0.33
CA SER A 32 -3.20 35.34 -1.02
C SER A 32 -4.52 35.99 -1.44
N PHE A 33 -5.28 36.61 -0.55
CA PHE A 33 -6.45 37.44 -0.90
C PHE A 33 -6.03 38.87 -1.24
N GLY A 34 -5.06 39.44 -0.50
CA GLY A 34 -4.55 40.79 -0.76
C GLY A 34 -3.71 40.93 -2.03
N ILE A 35 -3.10 39.84 -2.52
CA ILE A 35 -2.27 39.86 -3.72
C ILE A 35 -3.06 39.34 -4.93
N HIS A 36 -3.74 40.26 -5.63
CA HIS A 36 -4.49 39.97 -6.87
C HIS A 36 -3.59 39.85 -8.12
N SER A 37 -2.31 40.18 -8.02
CA SER A 37 -1.38 40.06 -9.17
C SER A 37 -1.02 38.60 -9.43
N SER A 38 -1.37 38.11 -10.62
CA SER A 38 -1.05 36.79 -11.17
C SER A 38 0.42 36.65 -11.61
N ALA A 39 1.21 37.72 -11.52
CA ALA A 39 2.54 37.80 -12.12
C ALA A 39 3.68 37.18 -11.29
N ILE A 40 3.46 36.87 -10.00
CA ILE A 40 4.54 36.40 -9.11
C ILE A 40 4.40 34.89 -8.85
N SER A 41 5.43 34.11 -9.19
CA SER A 41 5.54 32.66 -8.91
C SER A 41 5.27 32.31 -7.43
N VAL A 42 5.63 33.20 -6.51
CA VAL A 42 5.37 33.10 -5.06
C VAL A 42 3.86 33.05 -4.74
N VAL A 43 3.02 33.79 -5.48
CA VAL A 43 1.55 33.78 -5.26
C VAL A 43 0.97 32.42 -5.63
N LYS A 44 1.53 31.72 -6.63
CA LYS A 44 1.13 30.35 -6.96
C LYS A 44 1.41 29.39 -5.80
N ILE A 45 2.58 29.50 -5.14
CA ILE A 45 2.93 28.68 -3.96
C ILE A 45 1.99 28.96 -2.78
N LEU A 46 1.69 30.23 -2.49
CA LEU A 46 0.74 30.61 -1.42
C LEU A 46 -0.67 30.06 -1.68
N ARG A 47 -1.09 29.95 -2.95
CA ARG A 47 -2.36 29.30 -3.31
C ARG A 47 -2.33 27.79 -3.03
N VAL A 48 -1.23 27.10 -3.32
CA VAL A 48 -1.05 25.66 -3.02
C VAL A 48 -1.11 25.42 -1.51
N LEU A 49 -0.46 26.25 -0.69
CA LEU A 49 -0.44 26.11 0.77
C LEU A 49 -1.82 26.18 1.43
N ARG A 50 -2.85 26.71 0.74
CA ARG A 50 -4.24 26.64 1.22
C ARG A 50 -4.76 25.20 1.33
N VAL A 51 -4.14 24.24 0.65
CA VAL A 51 -4.43 22.79 0.79
C VAL A 51 -4.19 22.28 2.21
N LEU A 52 -3.43 22.99 3.04
CA LEU A 52 -3.18 22.61 4.44
C LEU A 52 -4.40 22.86 5.35
N ARG A 53 -5.46 23.54 4.87
CA ARG A 53 -6.68 23.84 5.64
C ARG A 53 -7.29 22.62 6.34
N PRO A 54 -7.42 21.43 5.71
CA PRO A 54 -7.97 20.25 6.36
C PRO A 54 -7.15 19.76 7.56
N LEU A 55 -5.85 20.08 7.67
CA LEU A 55 -5.01 19.68 8.81
C LEU A 55 -5.50 20.28 10.14
N ARG A 56 -6.25 21.39 10.11
CA ARG A 56 -6.92 21.93 11.32
C ARG A 56 -7.90 20.94 11.95
N ALA A 57 -8.43 20.00 11.16
CA ALA A 57 -9.32 18.95 11.67
C ALA A 57 -8.61 18.03 12.67
N ILE A 58 -7.29 17.86 12.56
CA ILE A 58 -6.47 17.11 13.54
C ILE A 58 -6.59 17.72 14.94
N ASN A 59 -6.63 19.07 15.03
CA ASN A 59 -6.78 19.77 16.31
C ASN A 59 -8.20 19.64 16.88
N ARG A 60 -9.21 19.49 16.01
CA ARG A 60 -10.63 19.35 16.40
C ARG A 60 -11.02 17.92 16.79
N ALA A 61 -10.44 16.91 16.13
CA ALA A 61 -10.75 15.51 16.35
C ALA A 61 -9.76 14.88 17.36
N LYS A 62 -10.23 14.64 18.59
CA LYS A 62 -9.42 14.04 19.67
C LYS A 62 -8.78 12.71 19.27
N GLY A 63 -9.49 11.86 18.51
CA GLY A 63 -8.97 10.59 18.01
C GLY A 63 -7.81 10.75 17.03
N LEU A 64 -7.93 11.65 16.04
CA LEU A 64 -6.88 11.88 15.04
C LEU A 64 -5.61 12.48 15.66
N LYS A 65 -5.77 13.36 16.65
CA LYS A 65 -4.65 13.90 17.44
C LYS A 65 -3.87 12.81 18.15
N HIS A 66 -4.57 11.83 18.73
CA HIS A 66 -3.93 10.70 19.40
C HIS A 66 -3.14 9.83 18.42
N VAL A 67 -3.72 9.50 17.26
CA VAL A 67 -3.05 8.72 16.21
C VAL A 67 -1.78 9.40 15.72
N VAL A 68 -1.83 10.71 15.41
CA VAL A 68 -0.65 11.47 14.96
C VAL A 68 0.45 11.48 16.03
N GLN A 69 0.08 11.61 17.31
CA GLN A 69 1.04 11.55 18.41
C GLN A 69 1.72 10.17 18.52
N CYS A 70 0.97 9.08 18.34
CA CYS A 70 1.55 7.73 18.28
C CYS A 70 2.55 7.58 17.13
N VAL A 71 2.26 8.14 15.95
CA VAL A 71 3.19 8.14 14.81
C VAL A 71 4.49 8.88 15.15
N PHE A 72 4.41 10.06 15.77
CA PHE A 72 5.62 10.79 16.17
C PHE A 72 6.48 10.03 17.19
N VAL A 73 5.85 9.35 18.15
CA VAL A 73 6.56 8.48 19.11
C VAL A 73 7.26 7.34 18.36
N ALA A 74 6.57 6.70 17.42
CA ALA A 74 7.13 5.61 16.63
C ALA A 74 8.31 6.05 15.75
N ILE A 75 8.20 7.19 15.06
CA ILE A 75 9.28 7.71 14.19
C ILE A 75 10.58 7.90 14.98
N ARG A 76 10.50 8.42 16.22
CA ARG A 76 11.69 8.61 17.06
C ARG A 76 12.39 7.28 17.40
N THR A 77 11.61 6.21 17.56
CA THR A 77 12.15 4.89 17.89
C THR A 77 12.76 4.15 16.69
N ILE A 78 12.16 4.29 15.51
CA ILE A 78 12.63 3.64 14.27
C ILE A 78 13.75 4.44 13.61
N GLY A 79 13.93 5.71 13.99
CA GLY A 79 14.92 6.63 13.41
C GLY A 79 16.32 6.03 13.30
N ASN A 80 16.78 5.28 14.31
CA ASN A 80 18.09 4.63 14.28
C ASN A 80 18.22 3.64 13.12
N ILE A 81 17.21 2.80 12.89
CA ILE A 81 17.24 1.80 11.81
C ILE A 81 17.09 2.48 10.44
N MET A 82 16.29 3.54 10.35
CA MET A 82 16.18 4.35 9.12
C MET A 82 17.52 4.98 8.73
N ILE A 83 18.26 5.52 9.70
CA ILE A 83 19.59 6.09 9.46
C ILE A 83 20.56 5.02 8.94
N VAL A 84 20.59 3.84 9.57
CA VAL A 84 21.43 2.72 9.13
C VAL A 84 21.08 2.29 7.69
N THR A 85 19.79 2.17 7.38
CA THR A 85 19.32 1.78 6.04
C THR A 85 19.68 2.83 4.99
N THR A 86 19.54 4.12 5.33
CA THR A 86 19.90 5.23 4.43
C THR A 86 21.42 5.29 4.20
N LEU A 87 22.23 5.04 5.23
CA LEU A 87 23.68 4.97 5.12
C LEU A 87 24.11 3.82 4.22
N LEU A 88 23.50 2.64 4.37
CA LEU A 88 23.74 1.50 3.50
C LEU A 88 23.38 1.82 2.03
N GLN A 89 22.21 2.44 1.80
CA GLN A 89 21.81 2.88 0.47
C GLN A 89 22.79 3.89 -0.13
N PHE A 90 23.32 4.81 0.68
CA PHE A 90 24.37 5.74 0.26
C PHE A 90 25.66 5.00 -0.14
N MET A 91 26.10 4.01 0.64
CA MET A 91 27.28 3.20 0.30
C MET A 91 27.10 2.46 -1.03
N PHE A 92 25.95 1.81 -1.24
CA PHE A 92 25.63 1.15 -2.51
C PHE A 92 25.50 2.13 -3.67
N ALA A 93 24.97 3.34 -3.44
CA ALA A 93 24.90 4.37 -4.46
C ALA A 93 26.31 4.81 -4.90
N CYS A 94 27.24 5.00 -3.96
CA CYS A 94 28.64 5.30 -4.28
C CYS A 94 29.27 4.18 -5.12
N ILE A 95 29.05 2.92 -4.77
CA ILE A 95 29.52 1.76 -5.56
C ILE A 95 28.88 1.78 -6.96
N GLY A 96 27.57 1.99 -7.05
CA GLY A 96 26.82 2.06 -8.31
C GLY A 96 27.32 3.17 -9.22
N VAL A 97 27.65 4.35 -8.68
CA VAL A 97 28.25 5.46 -9.46
C VAL A 97 29.59 5.04 -10.05
N GLN A 98 30.45 4.36 -9.30
CA GLN A 98 31.73 3.90 -9.84
C GLN A 98 31.57 2.84 -10.93
N LEU A 99 30.52 2.01 -10.85
CA LEU A 99 30.25 0.96 -11.83
C LEU A 99 29.57 1.47 -13.10
N PHE A 100 28.62 2.42 -12.99
CA PHE A 100 27.64 2.72 -14.03
C PHE A 100 27.60 4.18 -14.50
N LYS A 101 28.42 5.09 -13.94
CA LYS A 101 28.45 6.51 -14.37
C LYS A 101 28.59 6.64 -15.89
N GLY A 102 27.70 7.39 -16.53
CA GLY A 102 27.73 7.64 -17.96
C GLY A 102 27.47 6.42 -18.86
N LYS A 103 27.04 5.27 -18.33
CA LYS A 103 26.85 4.03 -19.10
C LYS A 103 25.39 3.70 -19.43
N PHE A 104 24.43 4.47 -18.92
CA PHE A 104 22.99 4.21 -19.10
C PHE A 104 22.38 5.04 -20.24
N TYR A 105 23.22 5.63 -21.06
CA TYR A 105 22.79 6.33 -22.27
C TYR A 105 22.47 5.33 -23.39
N SER A 106 21.46 5.66 -24.17
CA SER A 106 21.07 4.87 -25.34
C SER A 106 20.54 5.77 -26.46
N CYS A 107 20.69 5.30 -27.69
CA CYS A 107 20.03 5.91 -28.84
C CYS A 107 18.64 5.29 -29.00
N THR A 108 17.68 6.07 -29.51
CA THR A 108 16.37 5.52 -29.93
C THR A 108 16.48 4.53 -31.11
N ASP A 109 17.59 4.56 -31.85
CA ASP A 109 17.94 3.61 -32.90
C ASP A 109 18.98 2.63 -32.36
N GLU A 110 18.60 1.36 -32.18
CA GLU A 110 19.45 0.31 -31.59
C GLU A 110 20.72 0.03 -32.40
N ALA A 111 20.76 0.42 -33.68
CA ALA A 111 21.93 0.23 -34.52
C ALA A 111 23.06 1.25 -34.25
N LYS A 112 22.79 2.33 -33.48
CA LYS A 112 23.76 3.40 -33.21
C LYS A 112 24.19 3.39 -31.74
N HIS A 113 25.50 3.32 -31.52
CA HIS A 113 26.07 3.16 -30.18
C HIS A 113 26.82 4.39 -29.67
N THR A 114 26.93 5.46 -30.46
CA THR A 114 27.62 6.70 -30.06
C THR A 114 26.72 7.92 -30.23
N PRO A 115 26.89 8.97 -29.41
CA PRO A 115 26.10 10.20 -29.53
C PRO A 115 26.34 10.93 -30.85
N GLU A 116 27.52 10.78 -31.46
CA GLU A 116 27.84 11.36 -32.77
C GLU A 116 27.04 10.70 -33.89
N GLU A 117 26.85 9.38 -33.82
CA GLU A 117 26.09 8.60 -34.79
C GLU A 117 24.57 8.70 -34.58
N CYS A 118 24.12 8.96 -33.36
CA CYS A 118 22.70 9.07 -32.99
C CYS A 118 22.10 10.42 -33.43
N LYS A 119 22.16 10.72 -34.73
CA LYS A 119 21.65 11.95 -35.35
C LYS A 119 20.82 11.66 -36.59
N GLY A 120 19.94 12.60 -36.93
CA GLY A 120 19.04 12.49 -38.08
C GLY A 120 17.82 11.63 -37.78
N THR A 121 17.29 10.97 -38.80
CA THR A 121 16.07 10.16 -38.70
C THR A 121 16.34 8.68 -38.96
N PHE A 122 15.46 7.84 -38.43
CA PHE A 122 15.45 6.40 -38.66
C PHE A 122 14.03 5.90 -38.90
N ILE A 123 13.91 4.69 -39.46
CA ILE A 123 12.64 4.07 -39.80
C ILE A 123 12.26 3.09 -38.69
N VAL A 124 11.03 3.18 -38.22
CA VAL A 124 10.43 2.24 -37.28
C VAL A 124 9.30 1.50 -37.99
N TYR A 125 9.28 0.18 -37.84
CA TYR A 125 8.21 -0.68 -38.34
C TYR A 125 7.26 -1.00 -37.20
N LYS A 126 6.02 -0.54 -37.29
CA LYS A 126 5.01 -0.82 -36.27
C LYS A 126 4.66 -2.30 -36.34
N ASP A 127 4.78 -3.01 -35.23
CA ASP A 127 4.46 -4.45 -35.13
C ASP A 127 5.24 -5.35 -36.12
N GLY A 128 6.39 -4.87 -36.62
CA GLY A 128 7.19 -5.56 -37.63
C GLY A 128 6.63 -5.49 -39.06
N ASP A 129 5.56 -4.72 -39.31
CA ASP A 129 5.02 -4.53 -40.65
C ASP A 129 5.93 -3.63 -41.50
N VAL A 130 6.61 -4.25 -42.46
CA VAL A 130 7.49 -3.58 -43.42
C VAL A 130 6.74 -2.71 -44.43
N GLY A 131 5.43 -2.89 -44.58
CA GLY A 131 4.58 -2.14 -45.51
C GLY A 131 4.25 -0.71 -45.07
N HIS A 132 4.35 -0.41 -43.77
CA HIS A 132 4.00 0.90 -43.20
C HIS A 132 5.14 1.50 -42.38
N PRO A 133 6.25 1.91 -43.01
CA PRO A 133 7.38 2.51 -42.30
C PRO A 133 7.00 3.88 -41.72
N MET A 134 7.35 4.11 -40.46
CA MET A 134 7.22 5.40 -39.79
C MET A 134 8.59 6.03 -39.59
N VAL A 135 8.75 7.29 -39.97
CA VAL A 135 10.01 8.02 -39.74
C VAL A 135 9.98 8.65 -38.35
N ARG A 136 11.04 8.44 -37.57
CA ARG A 136 11.27 9.08 -36.26
C ARG A 136 12.65 9.71 -36.18
N GLU A 137 12.81 10.69 -35.31
CA GLU A 137 14.08 11.33 -35.03
C GLU A 137 14.93 10.47 -34.08
N ARG A 138 16.25 10.43 -34.31
CA ARG A 138 17.20 9.79 -33.40
C ARG A 138 17.48 10.72 -32.22
N ILE A 139 17.31 10.21 -31.01
CA ILE A 139 17.55 10.97 -29.78
C ILE A 139 18.48 10.17 -28.87
N TRP A 140 19.64 10.76 -28.57
CA TRP A 140 20.53 10.25 -27.53
C TRP A 140 19.99 10.68 -26.17
N HIS A 141 19.56 9.72 -25.36
CA HIS A 141 18.94 10.01 -24.07
C HIS A 141 19.49 9.11 -22.98
N ASN A 142 19.46 9.61 -21.76
CA ASN A 142 19.82 8.86 -20.57
C ASN A 142 18.59 8.14 -20.00
N SER A 143 18.81 7.07 -19.25
CA SER A 143 17.78 6.43 -18.45
C SER A 143 17.28 7.37 -17.34
N ASP A 144 15.96 7.40 -17.11
CA ASP A 144 15.32 8.19 -16.05
C ASP A 144 15.92 7.89 -14.66
N PHE A 145 16.21 6.61 -14.40
CA PHE A 145 16.97 6.15 -13.25
C PHE A 145 18.38 5.76 -13.72
N ASN A 146 19.39 6.47 -13.19
CA ASN A 146 20.80 6.32 -13.55
C ASN A 146 21.72 6.52 -12.33
N PHE A 147 23.01 6.30 -12.53
CA PHE A 147 24.04 6.37 -11.50
C PHE A 147 25.12 7.41 -11.85
N ASP A 148 24.76 8.52 -12.50
CA ASP A 148 25.74 9.55 -12.88
C ASP A 148 26.24 10.37 -11.69
N ASN A 149 25.41 10.47 -10.65
CA ASN A 149 25.76 11.05 -9.36
C ASN A 149 25.11 10.26 -8.23
N VAL A 150 25.61 10.47 -7.00
CA VAL A 150 25.17 9.69 -5.84
C VAL A 150 23.69 9.88 -5.55
N LEU A 151 23.12 11.09 -5.74
CA LEU A 151 21.70 11.34 -5.48
C LEU A 151 20.80 10.60 -6.48
N SER A 152 21.14 10.63 -7.78
CA SER A 152 20.47 9.84 -8.81
C SER A 152 20.58 8.34 -8.51
N GLY A 153 21.77 7.88 -8.11
CA GLY A 153 22.00 6.48 -7.74
C GLY A 153 21.19 6.07 -6.50
N MET A 154 21.06 6.94 -5.50
CA MET A 154 20.19 6.72 -4.35
C MET A 154 18.72 6.63 -4.78
N MET A 155 18.25 7.49 -5.70
CA MET A 155 16.89 7.42 -6.24
C MET A 155 16.65 6.13 -7.03
N ALA A 156 17.62 5.70 -7.85
CA ALA A 156 17.55 4.44 -8.58
C ALA A 156 17.54 3.22 -7.63
N LEU A 157 18.34 3.25 -6.57
CA LEU A 157 18.32 2.21 -5.54
C LEU A 157 17.03 2.24 -4.71
N PHE A 158 16.43 3.42 -4.52
CA PHE A 158 15.12 3.53 -3.86
C PHE A 158 14.03 2.79 -4.63
N THR A 159 13.97 2.91 -5.97
CA THR A 159 13.00 2.15 -6.78
C THR A 159 13.27 0.65 -6.75
N VAL A 160 14.54 0.25 -6.72
CA VAL A 160 14.92 -1.16 -6.50
C VAL A 160 14.46 -1.64 -5.12
N SER A 161 14.59 -0.82 -4.07
CA SER A 161 14.16 -1.17 -2.71
C SER A 161 12.64 -1.35 -2.56
N THR A 162 11.85 -0.69 -3.42
CA THR A 162 10.40 -0.87 -3.47
C THR A 162 9.97 -2.02 -4.38
N PHE A 163 10.92 -2.71 -5.01
CA PHE A 163 10.70 -3.74 -6.03
C PHE A 163 9.91 -3.26 -7.25
N GLU A 164 9.99 -1.97 -7.57
CA GLU A 164 9.27 -1.37 -8.70
C GLU A 164 10.26 -1.07 -9.84
N GLY A 165 10.02 -1.66 -11.02
CA GLY A 165 10.85 -1.42 -12.20
C GLY A 165 12.31 -1.88 -12.11
N TRP A 166 12.68 -2.62 -11.05
CA TRP A 166 14.04 -3.10 -10.83
C TRP A 166 14.58 -4.03 -11.94
N PRO A 167 13.78 -4.89 -12.62
CA PRO A 167 14.31 -5.72 -13.70
C PRO A 167 14.76 -4.86 -14.88
N SER A 168 14.02 -3.78 -15.19
CA SER A 168 14.37 -2.86 -16.27
C SER A 168 15.71 -2.14 -15.99
N LEU A 169 15.95 -1.76 -14.73
CA LEU A 169 17.22 -1.16 -14.33
C LEU A 169 18.36 -2.18 -14.35
N LEU A 170 18.09 -3.41 -13.90
CA LEU A 170 19.03 -4.52 -13.96
C LEU A 170 19.47 -4.83 -15.39
N TYR A 171 18.53 -4.98 -16.33
CA TYR A 171 18.86 -5.26 -17.72
C TYR A 171 19.68 -4.14 -18.36
N LYS A 172 19.33 -2.87 -18.11
CA LYS A 172 20.17 -1.73 -18.53
C LYS A 172 21.58 -1.78 -17.95
N ALA A 173 21.72 -2.27 -16.71
CA ALA A 173 23.02 -2.41 -16.07
C ALA A 173 23.83 -3.60 -16.59
N ILE A 174 23.17 -4.70 -16.98
CA ILE A 174 23.79 -5.86 -17.65
C ILE A 174 24.31 -5.46 -19.03
N ASP A 175 23.51 -4.67 -19.76
CA ASP A 175 23.86 -4.23 -21.12
C ASP A 175 24.83 -3.03 -21.13
N ALA A 176 25.14 -2.47 -19.95
CA ALA A 176 26.00 -1.30 -19.81
C ALA A 176 27.42 -1.58 -20.30
N ASN A 177 27.84 -0.85 -21.33
CA ASN A 177 29.17 -0.98 -21.93
C ASN A 177 30.20 -0.01 -21.30
N GLY A 178 30.54 1.05 -22.03
CA GLY A 178 31.51 2.08 -21.63
C GLY A 178 30.84 3.43 -21.42
N GLU A 179 31.61 4.40 -20.95
CA GLU A 179 31.12 5.76 -20.76
C GLU A 179 30.76 6.38 -22.11
N ASN A 180 29.55 6.96 -22.21
CA ASN A 180 28.99 7.54 -23.44
C ASN A 180 28.87 6.56 -24.61
N LEU A 181 28.84 5.26 -24.34
CA LEU A 181 28.56 4.22 -25.33
C LEU A 181 27.21 3.59 -25.08
N GLY A 182 26.54 3.22 -26.16
CA GLY A 182 25.25 2.55 -26.14
C GLY A 182 25.36 1.14 -25.56
N PRO A 183 24.22 0.56 -25.16
CA PRO A 183 24.17 -0.77 -24.58
C PRO A 183 24.64 -1.85 -25.58
N ILE A 184 25.22 -2.92 -25.05
CA ILE A 184 25.50 -4.16 -25.77
C ILE A 184 24.74 -5.27 -25.05
N TYR A 185 23.86 -5.97 -25.78
CA TYR A 185 23.02 -7.01 -25.23
C TYR A 185 23.84 -8.09 -24.50
N ASN A 186 23.48 -8.37 -23.25
CA ASN A 186 24.11 -9.38 -22.37
C ASN A 186 25.63 -9.21 -22.17
N TYR A 187 26.13 -7.98 -22.17
CA TYR A 187 27.57 -7.73 -22.09
C TYR A 187 28.19 -8.12 -20.74
N ARG A 188 27.57 -7.77 -19.61
CA ARG A 188 28.10 -8.02 -18.26
C ARG A 188 27.04 -8.58 -17.32
N VAL A 189 26.69 -9.84 -17.52
CA VAL A 189 25.68 -10.54 -16.69
C VAL A 189 26.09 -10.61 -15.22
N GLU A 190 27.40 -10.58 -14.90
CA GLU A 190 27.91 -10.59 -13.52
C GLU A 190 27.42 -9.41 -12.67
N ILE A 191 27.07 -8.28 -13.31
CA ILE A 191 26.51 -7.10 -12.65
C ILE A 191 25.21 -7.42 -11.89
N SER A 192 24.50 -8.47 -12.28
CA SER A 192 23.30 -8.93 -11.56
C SER A 192 23.56 -9.17 -10.08
N VAL A 193 24.77 -9.61 -9.71
CA VAL A 193 25.15 -9.84 -8.31
C VAL A 193 25.02 -8.57 -7.47
N PHE A 194 25.38 -7.39 -8.01
CA PHE A 194 25.23 -6.11 -7.31
C PHE A 194 23.79 -5.85 -6.87
N PHE A 195 22.83 -6.03 -7.79
CA PHE A 195 21.41 -5.81 -7.51
C PHE A 195 20.83 -6.86 -6.58
N ILE A 196 21.16 -8.14 -6.78
CA ILE A 196 20.65 -9.23 -5.94
C ILE A 196 21.16 -9.09 -4.50
N VAL A 197 22.44 -8.78 -4.31
CA VAL A 197 23.01 -8.54 -2.97
C VAL A 197 22.35 -7.33 -2.32
N TYR A 198 22.19 -6.22 -3.05
CA TYR A 198 21.48 -5.04 -2.55
C TYR A 198 20.04 -5.36 -2.10
N ILE A 199 19.29 -6.08 -2.94
CA ILE A 199 17.91 -6.50 -2.66
C ILE A 199 17.83 -7.33 -1.39
N ILE A 200 18.68 -8.36 -1.25
CA ILE A 200 18.68 -9.23 -0.06
C ILE A 200 18.95 -8.43 1.21
N ILE A 201 19.97 -7.57 1.19
CA ILE A 201 20.35 -6.79 2.37
C ILE A 201 19.22 -5.82 2.74
N ILE A 202 18.69 -5.06 1.78
CA ILE A 202 17.64 -4.08 2.05
C ILE A 202 16.33 -4.75 2.47
N ALA A 203 15.94 -5.88 1.87
CA ALA A 203 14.76 -6.64 2.27
C ALA A 203 14.85 -7.09 3.74
N PHE A 204 16.03 -7.56 4.16
CA PHE A 204 16.27 -7.92 5.56
C PHE A 204 16.09 -6.71 6.50
N PHE A 205 16.66 -5.56 6.16
CA PHE A 205 16.49 -4.33 6.95
C PHE A 205 15.02 -3.85 6.97
N MET A 206 14.31 -3.89 5.85
CA MET A 206 12.90 -3.50 5.76
C MET A 206 12.02 -4.37 6.67
N MET A 207 12.25 -5.68 6.69
CA MET A 207 11.53 -6.57 7.60
C MET A 207 11.83 -6.25 9.07
N ASN A 208 13.09 -5.96 9.40
CA ASN A 208 13.49 -5.59 10.76
C ASN A 208 12.87 -4.24 11.22
N ILE A 209 12.72 -3.27 10.32
CA ILE A 209 12.02 -2.00 10.58
C ILE A 209 10.55 -2.29 10.93
N PHE A 210 9.87 -3.11 10.14
CA PHE A 210 8.47 -3.45 10.36
C PHE A 210 8.26 -4.18 11.69
N VAL A 211 9.05 -5.22 11.95
CA VAL A 211 8.98 -5.99 13.20
C VAL A 211 9.31 -5.11 14.41
N GLY A 212 10.36 -4.30 14.31
CA GLY A 212 10.75 -3.36 15.37
C GLY A 212 9.66 -2.36 15.70
N PHE A 213 9.01 -1.77 14.69
CA PHE A 213 7.87 -0.88 14.87
C PHE A 213 6.71 -1.57 15.59
N VAL A 214 6.28 -2.73 15.10
CA VAL A 214 5.14 -3.47 15.68
C VAL A 214 5.40 -3.82 17.15
N ILE A 215 6.59 -4.32 17.49
CA ILE A 215 6.95 -4.68 18.87
C ILE A 215 6.93 -3.44 19.78
N ILE A 216 7.51 -2.33 19.33
CA ILE A 216 7.57 -1.10 20.15
C ILE A 216 6.16 -0.54 20.36
N THR A 217 5.35 -0.48 19.31
CA THR A 217 3.95 -0.03 19.43
C THR A 217 3.15 -0.94 20.34
N PHE A 218 3.32 -2.25 20.22
CA PHE A 218 2.60 -3.22 21.05
C PHE A 218 3.02 -3.16 22.52
N ARG A 219 4.31 -2.97 22.82
CA ARG A 219 4.77 -2.74 24.20
C ARG A 219 4.27 -1.40 24.74
N ALA A 220 4.39 -0.32 23.96
CA ALA A 220 3.99 1.01 24.37
C ALA A 220 2.49 1.12 24.64
N GLN A 221 1.63 0.50 23.83
CA GLN A 221 0.18 0.49 24.08
C GLN A 221 -0.24 -0.60 25.06
N GLY A 222 0.31 -1.80 24.93
CA GLY A 222 -0.06 -2.97 25.71
C GLY A 222 0.37 -2.88 27.18
N GLU A 223 1.63 -2.54 27.47
CA GLU A 223 2.13 -2.52 28.85
C GLU A 223 1.72 -1.24 29.60
N GLN A 224 1.54 -0.13 28.88
CA GLN A 224 1.23 1.15 29.50
C GLN A 224 -0.21 1.21 30.04
N GLU A 225 -1.16 0.49 29.44
CA GLU A 225 -2.55 0.44 29.94
C GLU A 225 -2.66 -0.28 31.30
N TYR A 226 -1.79 -1.27 31.56
CA TYR A 226 -1.88 -2.13 32.74
C TYR A 226 -0.81 -1.83 33.81
N ARG A 227 0.13 -0.91 33.55
CA ARG A 227 1.30 -0.66 34.43
C ARG A 227 0.95 -0.36 35.90
N ASN A 228 -0.22 0.23 36.15
CA ASN A 228 -0.67 0.65 37.48
C ASN A 228 -1.97 -0.06 37.92
N CYS A 229 -2.36 -1.16 37.26
CA CYS A 229 -3.55 -1.92 37.65
C CYS A 229 -3.17 -3.04 38.60
N GLU A 230 -3.98 -3.25 39.63
CA GLU A 230 -3.82 -4.39 40.56
C GLU A 230 -4.17 -5.73 39.90
N LEU A 231 -5.03 -5.70 38.88
CA LEU A 231 -5.47 -6.89 38.14
C LEU A 231 -4.68 -7.06 36.85
N ASP A 232 -4.25 -8.30 36.57
CA ASP A 232 -3.67 -8.69 35.29
C ASP A 232 -4.72 -8.65 34.16
N LYS A 233 -4.26 -8.58 32.90
CA LYS A 233 -5.09 -8.53 31.69
C LYS A 233 -6.13 -9.65 31.66
N ASN A 234 -5.74 -10.88 32.01
CA ASN A 234 -6.65 -12.03 32.03
C ASN A 234 -7.75 -11.88 33.09
N GLN A 235 -7.39 -11.40 34.28
CA GLN A 235 -8.33 -11.17 35.37
C GLN A 235 -9.34 -10.07 35.01
N ARG A 236 -8.87 -8.97 34.42
CA ARG A 236 -9.73 -7.89 33.94
C ARG A 236 -10.70 -8.37 32.85
N GLN A 237 -10.23 -9.18 31.91
CA GLN A 237 -11.08 -9.77 30.87
C GLN A 237 -12.17 -10.68 31.48
N CYS A 238 -11.83 -11.48 32.49
CA CYS A 238 -12.80 -12.31 33.22
C CYS A 238 -13.84 -11.47 33.97
N VAL A 239 -13.41 -10.42 34.68
CA VAL A 239 -14.31 -9.52 35.42
C VAL A 239 -15.22 -8.76 34.46
N GLU A 240 -14.67 -8.23 33.37
CA GLU A 240 -15.43 -7.51 32.35
C GLU A 240 -16.46 -8.41 31.67
N TYR A 241 -16.07 -9.64 31.33
CA TYR A 241 -17.00 -10.63 30.81
C TYR A 241 -18.10 -10.95 31.83
N ALA A 242 -17.76 -11.21 33.09
CA ALA A 242 -18.73 -11.51 34.14
C ALA A 242 -19.73 -10.37 34.37
N LEU A 243 -19.29 -9.11 34.28
CA LEU A 243 -20.15 -7.93 34.45
C LEU A 243 -21.01 -7.64 33.22
N LYS A 244 -20.51 -7.91 32.01
CA LYS A 244 -21.19 -7.62 30.74
C LYS A 244 -21.99 -8.79 30.18
N ALA A 245 -21.78 -10.01 30.70
CA ALA A 245 -22.45 -11.20 30.22
C ALA A 245 -23.97 -11.04 30.36
N GLN A 246 -24.66 -11.12 29.23
CA GLN A 246 -26.11 -11.15 29.18
C GLN A 246 -26.57 -12.56 28.81
N PRO A 247 -27.73 -13.01 29.31
CA PRO A 247 -28.24 -14.33 28.99
C PRO A 247 -28.51 -14.45 27.48
N LEU A 248 -27.98 -15.51 26.88
CA LEU A 248 -28.27 -15.86 25.49
C LEU A 248 -29.75 -16.26 25.37
N ARG A 249 -30.48 -15.59 24.48
CA ARG A 249 -31.88 -15.94 24.19
C ARG A 249 -31.93 -17.18 23.30
N ARG A 250 -32.22 -18.34 23.88
CA ARG A 250 -32.51 -19.57 23.13
C ARG A 250 -34.01 -19.66 22.85
N TYR A 251 -34.40 -19.65 21.58
CA TYR A 251 -35.80 -19.86 21.19
C TYR A 251 -36.11 -21.35 21.19
N ILE A 252 -37.14 -21.75 21.94
CA ILE A 252 -37.66 -23.12 21.97
C ILE A 252 -39.17 -23.02 21.70
N PRO A 253 -39.67 -23.62 20.59
CA PRO A 253 -41.09 -23.56 20.25
C PRO A 253 -41.93 -24.44 21.19
N LYS A 254 -43.14 -23.98 21.54
CA LYS A 254 -44.09 -24.72 22.39
C LYS A 254 -44.93 -25.75 21.61
N ASN A 255 -45.19 -25.48 20.33
CA ASN A 255 -46.07 -26.32 19.50
C ASN A 255 -45.37 -27.62 19.07
N ARG A 256 -46.05 -28.76 19.19
CA ARG A 256 -45.47 -30.09 18.89
C ARG A 256 -44.95 -30.24 17.45
N HIS A 257 -45.70 -29.71 16.47
CA HIS A 257 -45.30 -29.77 15.06
C HIS A 257 -44.10 -28.86 14.76
N GLN A 258 -44.12 -27.63 15.28
CA GLN A 258 -43.01 -26.69 15.16
C GLN A 258 -41.74 -27.21 15.85
N HIS A 259 -41.89 -27.86 17.01
CA HIS A 259 -40.77 -28.46 17.74
C HIS A 259 -40.09 -29.58 16.95
N ARG A 260 -40.84 -30.39 16.20
CA ARG A 260 -40.24 -31.42 15.32
C ARG A 260 -39.38 -30.80 14.22
N VAL A 261 -39.88 -29.75 13.56
CA VAL A 261 -39.13 -29.03 12.52
C VAL A 261 -37.91 -28.33 13.11
N TRP A 262 -38.08 -27.66 14.27
CA TRP A 262 -36.97 -27.04 15.00
C TRP A 262 -35.89 -28.05 15.41
N ALA A 263 -36.28 -29.23 15.90
CA ALA A 263 -35.34 -30.29 16.25
C ALA A 263 -34.60 -30.85 15.03
N ALA A 264 -35.27 -30.96 13.87
CA ALA A 264 -34.65 -31.39 12.63
C ALA A 264 -33.67 -30.36 12.06
N VAL A 265 -34.01 -29.07 12.11
CA VAL A 265 -33.14 -27.98 11.63
C VAL A 265 -31.94 -27.75 12.56
N ASN A 266 -32.11 -27.96 13.87
CA ASN A 266 -31.05 -27.76 14.87
C ASN A 266 -30.21 -29.03 15.11
N CYS A 267 -30.40 -30.10 14.33
CA CYS A 267 -29.58 -31.30 14.48
C CYS A 267 -28.26 -31.14 13.71
N SER A 268 -27.18 -31.70 14.24
CA SER A 268 -25.85 -31.59 13.61
C SER A 268 -25.81 -32.21 12.21
N ALA A 269 -26.63 -33.24 11.93
CA ALA A 269 -26.72 -33.85 10.61
C ALA A 269 -27.25 -32.87 9.54
N PHE A 270 -28.24 -32.03 9.89
CA PHE A 270 -28.75 -31.00 9.00
C PHE A 270 -27.68 -29.92 8.74
N GLU A 271 -26.95 -29.50 9.77
CA GLU A 271 -25.84 -28.54 9.62
C GLU A 271 -24.73 -29.06 8.71
N TYR A 272 -24.26 -30.30 8.92
CA TYR A 272 -23.26 -30.92 8.03
C TYR A 272 -23.79 -31.12 6.61
N GLY A 273 -25.07 -31.45 6.45
CA GLY A 273 -25.72 -31.54 5.14
C GLY A 273 -25.72 -30.21 4.40
N MET A 274 -26.07 -29.10 5.07
CA MET A 274 -26.01 -27.77 4.49
C MET A 274 -24.60 -27.33 4.15
N PHE A 275 -23.62 -27.63 5.02
CA PHE A 275 -22.22 -27.36 4.76
C PHE A 275 -21.71 -28.09 3.50
N LEU A 276 -22.08 -29.36 3.33
CA LEU A 276 -21.75 -30.13 2.14
C LEU A 276 -22.37 -29.52 0.87
N LEU A 277 -23.63 -29.07 0.94
CA LEU A 277 -24.29 -28.39 -0.19
C LEU A 277 -23.59 -27.09 -0.58
N ILE A 278 -23.13 -26.30 0.40
CA ILE A 278 -22.32 -25.11 0.15
C ILE A 278 -21.02 -25.50 -0.56
N LEU A 279 -20.33 -26.53 -0.07
CA LEU A 279 -19.08 -27.00 -0.67
C LEU A 279 -19.29 -27.49 -2.12
N LEU A 280 -20.32 -28.29 -2.37
CA LEU A 280 -20.66 -28.76 -3.71
C LEU A 280 -21.04 -27.61 -4.65
N ASN A 281 -21.78 -26.62 -4.18
CA ASN A 281 -22.08 -25.41 -4.95
C ASN A 281 -20.81 -24.60 -5.26
N THR A 282 -19.90 -24.44 -4.31
CA THR A 282 -18.61 -23.77 -4.57
C THR A 282 -17.76 -24.51 -5.60
N ILE A 283 -17.78 -25.85 -5.58
CA ILE A 283 -17.10 -26.67 -6.60
C ILE A 283 -17.78 -26.49 -7.96
N ALA A 284 -19.12 -26.52 -8.03
CA ALA A 284 -19.86 -26.31 -9.27
C ALA A 284 -19.52 -24.96 -9.92
N LEU A 285 -19.43 -23.89 -9.12
CA LEU A 285 -18.97 -22.58 -9.59
C LEU A 285 -17.51 -22.59 -10.03
N ALA A 286 -16.63 -23.33 -9.33
CA ALA A 286 -15.21 -23.40 -9.64
C ALA A 286 -14.85 -24.21 -10.91
N VAL A 287 -15.71 -25.14 -11.34
CA VAL A 287 -15.49 -25.98 -12.55
C VAL A 287 -15.82 -25.22 -13.85
N GLN A 288 -16.51 -24.07 -13.76
CA GLN A 288 -16.78 -23.21 -14.91
C GLN A 288 -15.47 -22.68 -15.53
N HIS A 289 -15.36 -22.77 -16.86
CA HIS A 289 -14.17 -22.40 -17.64
C HIS A 289 -14.58 -21.75 -18.98
N TYR A 290 -13.63 -21.17 -19.72
CA TYR A 290 -13.91 -20.58 -21.04
C TYR A 290 -14.08 -21.67 -22.12
N GLU A 291 -14.88 -21.41 -23.17
CA GLU A 291 -15.20 -22.35 -24.27
C GLU A 291 -15.84 -23.69 -23.84
N GLN A 292 -16.79 -23.63 -22.91
CA GLN A 292 -17.52 -24.83 -22.51
C GLN A 292 -18.49 -25.30 -23.59
N SER A 293 -18.65 -26.62 -23.70
CA SER A 293 -19.69 -27.20 -24.54
C SER A 293 -21.09 -26.74 -24.08
N GLN A 294 -21.98 -26.49 -25.04
CA GLN A 294 -23.39 -26.16 -24.76
C GLN A 294 -24.09 -27.13 -23.78
N PRO A 295 -23.90 -28.48 -23.87
CA PRO A 295 -24.50 -29.38 -22.88
C PRO A 295 -23.92 -29.17 -21.47
N PHE A 296 -22.64 -28.83 -21.36
CA PHE A 296 -22.03 -28.54 -20.06
C PHE A 296 -22.62 -27.28 -19.42
N ASN A 297 -22.81 -26.20 -20.20
CA ASN A 297 -23.47 -24.98 -19.72
C ASN A 297 -24.88 -25.26 -19.19
N TYR A 298 -25.67 -26.05 -19.94
CA TYR A 298 -27.01 -26.45 -19.51
C TYR A 298 -27.01 -27.22 -18.19
N VAL A 299 -26.07 -28.16 -18.01
CA VAL A 299 -25.92 -28.93 -16.75
C VAL A 299 -25.53 -28.01 -15.59
N MET A 300 -24.63 -27.04 -15.81
CA MET A 300 -24.25 -26.07 -14.78
C MET A 300 -25.42 -25.17 -14.38
N ASP A 301 -26.21 -24.68 -15.34
CA ASP A 301 -27.40 -23.87 -15.07
C ASP A 301 -28.47 -24.66 -14.31
N LEU A 302 -28.67 -25.92 -14.69
CA LEU A 302 -29.56 -26.83 -13.97
C LEU A 302 -29.10 -27.05 -12.53
N LEU A 303 -27.81 -27.32 -12.32
CA LEU A 303 -27.24 -27.49 -10.97
C LEU A 303 -27.40 -26.22 -10.12
N ASN A 304 -27.17 -25.03 -10.69
CA ASN A 304 -27.36 -23.76 -9.99
C ASN A 304 -28.82 -23.55 -9.54
N MET A 305 -29.78 -23.93 -10.38
CA MET A 305 -31.20 -23.89 -10.04
C MET A 305 -31.54 -24.92 -8.94
N VAL A 306 -30.96 -26.13 -8.99
CA VAL A 306 -31.12 -27.15 -7.94
C VAL A 306 -30.58 -26.66 -6.60
N PHE A 307 -29.36 -26.11 -6.56
CA PHE A 307 -28.78 -25.56 -5.33
C PHE A 307 -29.65 -24.43 -4.76
N THR A 308 -30.13 -23.54 -5.63
CA THR A 308 -31.05 -22.45 -5.23
C THR A 308 -32.33 -23.01 -4.61
N GLY A 309 -32.91 -24.06 -5.21
CA GLY A 309 -34.07 -24.75 -4.64
C GLY A 309 -33.79 -25.35 -3.25
N LEU A 310 -32.65 -26.01 -3.08
CA LEU A 310 -32.25 -26.62 -1.80
C LEU A 310 -32.04 -25.56 -0.69
N PHE A 311 -31.39 -24.44 -0.99
CA PHE A 311 -31.23 -23.32 -0.05
C PHE A 311 -32.56 -22.62 0.24
N THR A 312 -33.47 -22.57 -0.74
CA THR A 312 -34.83 -22.03 -0.52
C THR A 312 -35.63 -22.92 0.43
N VAL A 313 -35.53 -24.24 0.29
CA VAL A 313 -36.17 -25.20 1.22
C VAL A 313 -35.58 -25.06 2.62
N GLU A 314 -34.26 -24.95 2.75
CA GLU A 314 -33.59 -24.68 4.03
C GLU A 314 -34.13 -23.40 4.68
N MET A 315 -34.21 -22.30 3.92
CA MET A 315 -34.75 -21.03 4.38
C MET A 315 -36.19 -21.17 4.90
N VAL A 316 -37.06 -21.85 4.15
CA VAL A 316 -38.46 -22.09 4.54
C VAL A 316 -38.53 -22.93 5.82
N LEU A 317 -37.73 -24.00 5.93
CA LEU A 317 -37.67 -24.83 7.14
C LEU A 317 -37.20 -24.02 8.36
N LYS A 318 -36.20 -23.13 8.20
CA LYS A 318 -35.74 -22.23 9.26
C LYS A 318 -36.80 -21.20 9.65
N ILE A 319 -37.54 -20.63 8.69
CA ILE A 319 -38.66 -19.70 8.96
C ILE A 319 -39.76 -20.40 9.76
N ILE A 320 -40.12 -21.64 9.41
CA ILE A 320 -41.12 -22.43 10.15
C ILE A 320 -40.62 -22.78 11.55
N ALA A 321 -39.35 -23.18 11.68
CA ALA A 321 -38.74 -23.54 12.95
C ALA A 321 -38.67 -22.36 13.93
N PHE A 322 -38.15 -21.21 13.49
CA PHE A 322 -37.85 -20.08 14.37
C PHE A 322 -38.94 -19.01 14.43
N LYS A 323 -39.84 -18.96 13.44
CA LYS A 323 -40.89 -17.96 13.21
C LYS A 323 -40.36 -16.51 13.25
N PRO A 324 -40.49 -15.71 12.18
CA PRO A 324 -40.12 -14.31 12.24
C PRO A 324 -40.91 -13.64 13.38
N ARG A 325 -40.19 -12.93 14.26
CA ARG A 325 -40.79 -12.16 15.35
C ARG A 325 -41.43 -10.88 14.85
#